data_AF-W2K9W7-F1
#
_entry.id   AF-W2K9W7-F1
#
_cell.length_a   1.000
_cell.length_b   1.000
_cell.length_c   1.000
_cell.angle_alpha   90.00
_cell.angle_beta   90.00
_cell.angle_gamma   90.00
#
_symmetry.space_group_name_H-M   'P 1'
#
loop_
_entity.id
_entity.type
_entity.pdbx_description
1 polymer ?
#
loop_
_entity_poly.entity_id
_entity_poly.type
_entity_poly.pdbx_seq_one_letter_code
_entity_poly.pdbx_strand_id
1 'polypeptide(L)'
;MTRKVYVKMLKEKRRKSLCIKVQQDNAGPHVAGDNADILEAGIEHGWTIEMTCQPPRSPDMNVLDLGLFNAIQSVQYRYPTHNLQGLIAVVEDAF
;
A
#
# COMPACT_ATOMS: atom_id res chain seq x y z
N MET A 1 2.02 6.29 -1.27
CA MET A 1 1.69 5.81 -2.64
C MET A 1 1.06 6.95 -3.44
N THR A 2 1.29 7.02 -4.75
CA THR A 2 0.75 8.09 -5.60
C THR A 2 -0.56 7.67 -6.28
N ARG A 3 -1.38 8.65 -6.68
CA ARG A 3 -2.64 8.48 -7.43
C ARG A 3 -2.57 7.40 -8.53
N LYS A 4 -1.49 7.38 -9.32
CA LYS A 4 -1.31 6.45 -10.45
C LYS A 4 -1.23 4.97 -10.00
N VAL A 5 -0.68 4.70 -8.82
CA VAL A 5 -0.54 3.33 -8.29
C VAL A 5 -1.90 2.75 -7.92
N TYR A 6 -2.74 3.54 -7.25
CA TYR A 6 -4.08 3.10 -6.85
C TYR A 6 -4.95 2.73 -8.07
N VAL A 7 -4.98 3.58 -9.10
CA VAL A 7 -5.76 3.32 -10.32
C VAL A 7 -5.36 2.00 -10.99
N LYS A 8 -4.06 1.67 -11.02
CA LYS A 8 -3.58 0.42 -11.63
C LYS A 8 -4.06 -0.80 -10.84
N MET A 9 -3.90 -0.81 -9.52
CA MET A 9 -4.27 -1.95 -8.67
C MET A 9 -5.75 -2.31 -8.75
N LEU A 10 -6.62 -1.32 -8.94
CA LEU A 10 -8.07 -1.50 -9.02
C LEU A 10 -8.52 -2.17 -10.33
N LYS A 11 -7.74 -2.00 -11.41
CA LYS A 11 -8.01 -2.64 -12.71
C LYS A 11 -7.73 -4.14 -12.70
N GLU A 12 -6.85 -4.63 -11.80
CA GLU A 12 -6.31 -5.99 -11.86
C GLU A 12 -7.04 -7.01 -10.96
N LYS A 13 -7.84 -6.60 -9.96
CA LYS A 13 -8.53 -7.54 -9.04
C LYS A 13 -9.92 -7.99 -9.57
N ARG A 14 -10.39 -9.19 -9.16
CA ARG A 14 -11.62 -9.87 -9.68
C ARG A 14 -12.74 -10.12 -8.65
N ARG A 15 -12.89 -9.33 -7.58
CA ARG A 15 -13.92 -9.54 -6.53
C ARG A 15 -14.86 -8.33 -6.37
N LYS A 16 -15.83 -8.20 -7.27
CA LYS A 16 -16.71 -7.03 -7.47
C LYS A 16 -17.77 -6.75 -6.38
N SER A 17 -17.63 -7.26 -5.15
CA SER A 17 -18.70 -7.16 -4.13
C SER A 17 -18.24 -6.80 -2.72
N LEU A 18 -16.99 -6.36 -2.53
CA LEU A 18 -16.48 -5.94 -1.22
C LEU A 18 -15.95 -4.51 -1.32
N CYS A 19 -16.35 -3.66 -0.38
CA CYS A 19 -15.73 -2.35 -0.20
C CYS A 19 -14.24 -2.55 0.13
N ILE A 20 -13.37 -1.93 -0.66
CA ILE A 20 -11.92 -1.93 -0.43
C ILE A 20 -11.59 -0.78 0.51
N LYS A 21 -11.14 -1.11 1.72
CA LYS A 21 -10.54 -0.12 2.61
C LYS A 21 -9.05 -0.01 2.34
N VAL A 22 -8.58 1.20 2.09
CA VAL A 22 -7.17 1.51 1.90
C VAL A 22 -6.72 2.38 3.07
N GLN A 23 -5.76 1.88 3.83
CA GLN A 23 -5.13 2.63 4.92
C GLN A 23 -3.77 3.16 4.45
N GLN A 24 -3.47 4.41 4.78
CA GLN A 24 -2.17 5.05 4.52
C GLN A 24 -1.79 6.00 5.67
N ASP A 25 -0.55 6.47 5.69
CA ASP A 25 -0.10 7.52 6.59
C ASP A 25 -0.44 8.93 6.04
N ASN A 26 -0.17 9.97 6.83
CA ASN A 26 -0.43 11.37 6.49
C ASN A 26 0.77 12.08 5.82
N ALA A 27 1.71 11.34 5.23
CA ALA A 27 2.87 11.96 4.58
C ALA A 27 2.44 12.76 3.33
N GLY A 28 3.10 13.89 3.04
CA GLY A 28 2.79 14.74 1.88
C GLY A 28 3.42 14.18 0.59
N PRO A 29 2.86 13.10 0.02
CA PRO A 29 2.07 13.17 -1.21
C PRO A 29 0.81 12.28 -1.19
N HIS A 30 0.40 11.81 -0.02
CA HIS A 30 -0.77 10.95 0.16
C HIS A 30 -2.07 11.73 -0.03
N VAL A 31 -3.06 11.04 -0.59
CA VAL A 31 -4.37 11.61 -0.95
C VAL A 31 -5.27 11.75 0.28
N ALA A 32 -6.14 12.76 0.29
CA ALA A 32 -7.18 12.86 1.32
C ALA A 32 -8.15 11.66 1.26
N GLY A 33 -8.82 11.38 2.38
CA GLY A 33 -9.76 10.26 2.53
C GLY A 33 -10.97 10.31 1.57
N ASP A 34 -11.29 11.51 1.07
CA ASP A 34 -12.43 11.83 0.23
C ASP A 34 -12.03 12.16 -1.23
N ASN A 35 -10.88 11.66 -1.69
CA ASN A 35 -10.39 11.96 -3.03
C ASN A 35 -11.36 11.46 -4.13
N ALA A 36 -12.00 12.41 -4.83
CA ALA A 36 -13.03 12.14 -5.82
C ALA A 36 -12.55 11.26 -6.99
N ASP A 37 -11.32 11.46 -7.47
CA ASP A 37 -10.77 10.69 -8.58
C ASP A 37 -10.65 9.19 -8.26
N ILE A 38 -10.31 8.86 -7.02
CA ILE A 38 -10.19 7.46 -6.58
C ILE A 38 -11.56 6.83 -6.46
N LEU A 39 -12.53 7.57 -5.94
CA LEU A 39 -13.91 7.12 -5.85
C LEU A 39 -14.50 6.85 -7.25
N GLU A 40 -14.31 7.79 -8.17
CA GLU A 40 -14.77 7.66 -9.56
C GLU A 40 -14.13 6.47 -10.27
N ALA A 41 -12.80 6.33 -10.19
CA ALA A 41 -12.09 5.20 -10.77
C ALA A 41 -12.49 3.85 -10.14
N GLY A 42 -12.82 3.84 -8.85
CA GLY A 42 -13.41 2.69 -8.17
C GLY A 42 -14.75 2.32 -8.82
N ILE A 43 -15.67 3.27 -8.89
CA ILE A 43 -17.02 3.07 -9.43
C ILE A 43 -16.97 2.62 -10.90
N GLU A 44 -16.15 3.27 -11.74
CA GLU A 44 -15.95 2.90 -13.16
C GLU A 44 -15.58 1.42 -13.31
N HIS A 45 -14.83 0.87 -12.36
CA HIS A 45 -14.36 -0.51 -12.37
C HIS A 45 -15.17 -1.46 -11.47
N GLY A 46 -16.29 -1.01 -10.92
CA GLY A 46 -17.20 -1.83 -10.10
C GLY A 46 -16.71 -2.05 -8.67
N TRP A 47 -15.95 -1.10 -8.12
CA TRP A 47 -15.42 -1.12 -6.77
C TRP A 47 -15.97 0.04 -5.94
N THR A 48 -16.25 -0.21 -4.67
CA THR A 48 -16.38 0.83 -3.66
C THR A 48 -15.06 0.91 -2.90
N ILE A 49 -14.47 2.10 -2.81
CA ILE A 49 -13.17 2.31 -2.17
C ILE A 49 -13.32 3.37 -1.08
N GLU A 50 -12.79 3.07 0.10
CA GLU A 50 -12.75 3.97 1.24
C GLU A 50 -11.28 4.21 1.61
N MET A 51 -10.81 5.44 1.42
CA MET A 51 -9.47 5.86 1.81
C MET A 51 -9.49 6.30 3.27
N THR A 52 -8.58 5.77 4.08
CA THR A 52 -8.44 6.09 5.50
C THR A 52 -6.99 6.46 5.81
N CYS A 53 -6.81 7.49 6.63
CA CYS A 53 -5.49 7.89 7.08
C CYS A 53 -5.29 7.46 8.54
N GLN A 54 -4.10 6.97 8.86
CA GLN A 54 -3.71 6.70 10.23
C GLN A 54 -3.61 8.02 11.03
N PRO A 55 -3.76 8.01 12.35
CA PRO A 55 -3.51 9.20 13.16
C PRO A 55 -2.08 9.74 12.99
N PRO A 56 -1.85 11.06 13.06
CA PRO A 56 -0.52 11.64 12.93
C PRO A 56 0.50 11.00 13.89
N ARG A 57 1.70 10.71 13.40
CA ARG A 57 2.82 10.14 14.18
C ARG A 57 2.50 8.83 14.91
N SER A 58 1.58 8.02 14.37
CA SER A 58 1.16 6.73 14.96
C SER A 58 1.54 5.56 14.04
N PRO A 59 2.85 5.21 13.93
CA PRO A 59 3.30 4.09 13.10
C PRO A 59 2.79 2.73 13.62
N ASP A 60 2.45 2.65 14.90
CA ASP A 60 1.81 1.49 15.53
C ASP A 60 0.36 1.25 15.06
N MET A 61 -0.23 2.19 14.33
CA MET A 61 -1.58 2.06 13.77
C MET A 61 -1.58 1.54 12.32
N ASN A 62 -0.42 1.19 11.76
CA ASN A 62 -0.27 0.73 10.38
C ASN A 62 0.32 -0.68 10.32
N VAL A 63 -0.43 -1.61 9.70
CA VAL A 63 0.00 -3.00 9.55
C VAL A 63 1.28 -3.14 8.72
N LEU A 64 1.56 -2.21 7.81
CA LEU A 64 2.78 -2.22 7.01
C LEU A 64 4.01 -1.91 7.87
N ASP A 65 3.91 -0.92 8.75
CA ASP A 65 4.98 -0.55 9.68
C ASP A 65 5.20 -1.65 10.74
N LEU A 66 4.12 -2.17 11.33
CA LEU A 66 4.20 -3.20 12.37
C LEU A 66 4.62 -4.58 11.85
N GLY A 67 4.19 -4.95 10.66
CA GLY A 67 4.33 -6.31 10.12
C GLY A 67 5.33 -6.37 8.99
N LEU A 68 4.91 -5.88 7.81
CA LEU A 68 5.62 -6.15 6.55
C LEU A 68 7.02 -5.53 6.53
N PHE A 69 7.17 -4.26 6.90
CA PHE A 69 8.47 -3.59 6.89
C PHE A 69 9.41 -4.15 7.95
N ASN A 70 8.90 -4.52 9.13
CA ASN A 70 9.68 -5.25 10.13
C ASN A 70 10.16 -6.62 9.61
N ALA A 71 9.31 -7.34 8.88
CA ALA A 71 9.67 -8.62 8.29
C ALA A 71 10.74 -8.45 7.18
N ILE A 72 10.58 -7.46 6.30
CA ILE A 72 11.58 -7.13 5.27
C ILE A 72 12.91 -6.76 5.92
N GLN A 73 12.91 -5.93 6.96
CA GLN A 73 14.12 -5.55 7.68
C GLN A 73 14.82 -6.76 8.33
N SER A 74 14.04 -7.70 8.89
CA SER A 74 14.56 -8.96 9.41
C SER A 74 15.22 -9.83 8.32
N VAL A 75 14.67 -9.83 7.10
CA VAL A 75 15.25 -10.53 5.95
C VAL A 75 16.54 -9.85 5.51
N GLN A 76 16.57 -8.53 5.39
CA GLN A 76 17.78 -7.77 5.03
C GLN A 76 18.92 -7.95 6.03
N TYR A 77 18.61 -8.09 7.33
CA TYR A 77 19.62 -8.38 8.36
C TYR A 77 20.22 -9.78 8.20
N ARG A 78 19.42 -10.76 7.78
CA ARG A 78 19.86 -12.15 7.55
C ARG A 78 20.62 -12.31 6.23
N TYR A 79 20.22 -11.56 5.21
CA TYR A 79 20.78 -11.61 3.85
C TYR A 79 21.26 -10.21 3.43
N PRO A 80 22.46 -9.79 3.84
CA PRO A 80 22.98 -8.49 3.48
C PRO A 80 23.20 -8.41 1.96
N THR A 81 22.58 -7.42 1.33
CA THR A 81 22.70 -7.14 -0.10
C THR A 81 23.45 -5.83 -0.32
N HIS A 82 24.33 -5.79 -1.32
CA HIS A 82 25.18 -4.61 -1.58
C HIS A 82 24.78 -3.83 -2.85
N ASN A 83 23.65 -4.17 -3.46
CA ASN A 83 23.10 -3.47 -4.61
C ASN A 83 21.57 -3.62 -4.66
N LEU A 84 20.93 -2.76 -5.45
CA LEU A 84 19.47 -2.72 -5.60
C LEU A 84 18.88 -4.03 -6.13
N GLN A 85 19.54 -4.66 -7.10
CA GLN A 85 19.03 -5.89 -7.72
C GLN A 85 19.02 -7.06 -6.72
N GLY A 86 20.08 -7.18 -5.92
CA GLY A 86 20.15 -8.16 -4.84
C GLY A 86 19.07 -7.93 -3.79
N LEU A 87 18.83 -6.65 -3.42
CA LEU A 87 17.75 -6.32 -2.49
C LEU A 87 16.37 -6.72 -3.04
N ILE A 88 16.07 -6.40 -4.30
CA ILE A 88 14.80 -6.77 -4.93
C ILE A 88 14.64 -8.29 -4.94
N ALA A 89 15.65 -9.03 -5.40
CA ALA A 89 15.59 -10.49 -5.47
C ALA A 89 15.35 -11.15 -4.11
N VAL A 90 16.00 -10.65 -3.05
CA VAL A 90 15.82 -11.17 -1.68
C VAL A 90 14.42 -10.89 -1.14
N VAL A 91 13.83 -9.73 -1.47
CA VAL A 91 12.46 -9.41 -1.05
C VAL A 91 11.44 -10.24 -1.84
N GLU A 92 11.63 -10.42 -3.15
CA GLU A 92 10.77 -11.23 -4.03
C GLU A 92 10.81 -12.73 -3.67
N ASP A 93 11.96 -13.25 -3.24
CA ASP A 93 12.06 -14.65 -2.76
C ASP A 93 11.30 -14.86 -1.43
N ALA A 94 11.19 -13.81 -0.60
CA ALA A 94 10.60 -13.90 0.72
C ALA A 94 9.07 -13.71 0.77
N PHE A 95 8.43 -13.10 -0.26
CA PHE A 95 7.01 -12.69 -0.25
C PHE A 95 6.33 -12.85 -1.61
#